data_AF-A0A419ATE7-F1
#
_entry.id   AF-A0A419ATE7-F1
#
_cell.length_a   1.000
_cell.length_b   1.000
_cell.length_c   1.000
_cell.angle_alpha   90.00
_cell.angle_beta   90.00
_cell.angle_gamma   90.00
#
_symmetry.space_group_name_H-M   'P 1'
#
loop_
_entity.id
_entity.type
_entity.pdbx_description
1 polymer ?
#
loop_
_entity_poly.entity_id
_entity_poly.type
_entity_poly.pdbx_seq_one_letter_code
_entity_poly.pdbx_strand_id
1 'polypeptide(L)'
;MLKSIICYFVFLFSPLSYAVVAGGIVSVQHSWPDNSEFNKLSFFQQITNDGGIKSHYYWANQFYFKAGNGGYIGLQNKSNGVHIFDYAIWDAKGWKSSNCSYFNNENSGVHCEIAVPWKMGHQYKLDVSKNGNLVTGVVTDLTDNTATTVGVIEVPDTFGKLYASSGFVEEFSQGNEQLSSCYVMGAQDSIFRAPLGDDKTEAKQSTSTYGNCNDPSVVQASCTDNICTNTIKNLGAIASPNAPEVSIVNASDLAAATISSALEKVDLVAIRSQDGSWASNIYFPQPDALKWKSIFVSHQAGYSTSIHVNGGVTEISKGQHLMYMSNGSRWQVIDPS
;
A
#
# COMPACT_ATOMS: atom_id res chain seq x y z
N MET A 1 -51.87 31.40 -6.34
CA MET A 1 -51.02 30.96 -7.46
C MET A 1 -49.60 31.45 -7.14
N LEU A 2 -48.83 30.66 -6.39
CA LEU A 2 -47.45 30.99 -6.01
C LEU A 2 -46.65 29.69 -6.15
N LYS A 3 -45.82 29.62 -7.20
CA LYS A 3 -44.95 28.46 -7.47
C LYS A 3 -43.79 28.50 -6.48
N SER A 4 -43.79 27.61 -5.49
CA SER A 4 -42.60 27.33 -4.68
C SER A 4 -41.56 26.66 -5.58
N ILE A 5 -40.47 27.37 -5.83
CA ILE A 5 -39.26 26.84 -6.45
C ILE A 5 -38.61 25.93 -5.41
N ILE A 6 -38.69 24.62 -5.64
CA ILE A 6 -37.90 23.63 -4.90
C ILE A 6 -36.48 23.73 -5.45
N CYS A 7 -35.62 24.48 -4.75
CA CYS A 7 -34.18 24.40 -4.94
C CYS A 7 -33.73 23.01 -4.52
N TYR A 8 -33.47 22.14 -5.49
CA TYR A 8 -32.64 20.97 -5.28
C TYR A 8 -31.24 21.46 -4.91
N PHE A 9 -30.93 21.47 -3.61
CA PHE A 9 -29.55 21.43 -3.15
C PHE A 9 -28.98 20.08 -3.60
N VAL A 10 -28.39 20.07 -4.79
CA VAL A 10 -27.42 19.03 -5.14
C VAL A 10 -26.26 19.24 -4.18
N PHE A 11 -26.23 18.47 -3.10
CA PHE A 11 -24.98 18.24 -2.39
C PHE A 11 -24.06 17.54 -3.39
N LEU A 12 -23.26 18.35 -4.08
CA LEU A 12 -22.04 17.88 -4.71
C LEU A 12 -21.15 17.40 -3.57
N PHE A 13 -21.27 16.12 -3.20
CA PHE A 13 -20.20 15.43 -2.52
C PHE A 13 -19.01 15.52 -3.47
N SER A 14 -18.12 16.48 -3.22
CA SER A 14 -16.80 16.48 -3.82
C SER A 14 -16.13 15.20 -3.33
N PRO A 15 -15.58 14.33 -4.18
CA PRO A 15 -14.64 13.35 -3.68
C PRO A 15 -13.46 14.14 -3.08
N LEU A 16 -13.35 14.08 -1.76
CA LEU A 16 -12.21 14.57 -0.99
C LEU A 16 -10.99 13.70 -1.30
N SER A 17 -9.83 14.36 -1.39
CA SER A 17 -8.47 13.81 -1.35
C SER A 17 -8.00 12.95 -2.52
N TYR A 18 -6.89 13.33 -3.14
CA TYR A 18 -6.01 12.39 -3.83
C TYR A 18 -4.54 12.65 -3.50
N ALA A 19 -4.28 12.58 -2.22
CA ALA A 19 -3.28 11.62 -1.83
C ALA A 19 -3.34 10.30 -2.66
N VAL A 20 -2.25 9.57 -2.82
CA VAL A 20 -2.26 8.25 -3.46
C VAL A 20 -2.83 7.24 -2.48
N VAL A 21 -3.87 6.51 -2.89
CA VAL A 21 -4.18 5.22 -2.25
C VAL A 21 -3.17 4.23 -2.82
N ALA A 22 -2.15 3.89 -2.04
CA ALA A 22 -1.17 2.91 -2.46
C ALA A 22 -1.85 1.55 -2.69
N GLY A 23 -2.68 1.14 -1.73
CA GLY A 23 -3.44 -0.10 -1.80
C GLY A 23 -2.51 -1.31 -1.82
N GLY A 24 -2.93 -2.39 -2.47
CA GLY A 24 -2.09 -3.57 -2.68
C GLY A 24 -0.79 -3.25 -3.43
N ILE A 25 0.35 -3.66 -2.86
CA ILE A 25 1.69 -3.33 -3.36
C ILE A 25 2.44 -4.58 -3.80
N VAL A 26 2.37 -5.64 -3.00
CA VAL A 26 3.10 -6.89 -3.25
C VAL A 26 2.15 -8.06 -3.13
N SER A 27 2.22 -8.97 -4.09
CA SER A 27 1.49 -10.24 -4.05
C SER A 27 2.49 -11.38 -3.85
N VAL A 28 2.09 -12.37 -3.04
CA VAL A 28 2.78 -13.64 -2.88
C VAL A 28 1.82 -14.73 -3.33
N GLN A 29 2.16 -15.42 -4.41
CA GLN A 29 1.31 -16.47 -4.98
C GLN A 29 1.77 -17.82 -4.44
N HIS A 30 0.82 -18.63 -3.96
CA HIS A 30 1.11 -19.99 -3.51
C HIS A 30 0.63 -21.02 -4.55
N SER A 31 1.49 -21.96 -4.89
CA SER A 31 1.17 -23.10 -5.74
C SER A 31 1.19 -24.37 -4.92
N TRP A 32 0.00 -24.93 -4.68
CA TRP A 32 -0.19 -26.20 -4.00
C TRP A 32 -0.13 -27.38 -4.98
N PRO A 33 0.21 -28.60 -4.53
CA PRO A 33 0.04 -29.80 -5.36
C PRO A 33 -1.41 -29.98 -5.83
N ASP A 34 -1.60 -30.57 -7.00
CA ASP A 34 -2.93 -30.77 -7.58
C ASP A 34 -3.87 -31.52 -6.63
N ASN A 35 -5.13 -31.06 -6.57
CA ASN A 35 -6.19 -31.63 -5.73
C ASN A 35 -5.90 -31.61 -4.22
N SER A 36 -4.97 -30.77 -3.77
CA SER A 36 -4.72 -30.58 -2.34
C SER A 36 -5.91 -29.94 -1.63
N GLU A 37 -6.24 -30.50 -0.47
CA GLU A 37 -7.28 -29.99 0.42
C GLU A 37 -6.85 -30.21 1.87
N PHE A 38 -7.04 -29.19 2.70
CA PHE A 38 -6.50 -29.12 4.04
C PHE A 38 -7.58 -28.78 5.05
N ASN A 39 -7.43 -29.29 6.27
CA ASN A 39 -8.16 -28.79 7.43
C ASN A 39 -7.43 -27.61 8.06
N LYS A 40 -6.12 -27.46 7.79
CA LYS A 40 -5.29 -26.39 8.33
C LYS A 40 -4.35 -25.82 7.29
N LEU A 41 -4.25 -24.49 7.26
CA LEU A 41 -3.16 -23.77 6.60
C LEU A 41 -2.34 -23.04 7.67
N SER A 42 -1.02 -23.14 7.58
CA SER A 42 -0.07 -22.50 8.48
C SER A 42 0.82 -21.57 7.66
N PHE A 43 0.73 -20.26 7.89
CA PHE A 43 1.55 -19.24 7.23
C PHE A 43 2.67 -18.78 8.14
N PHE A 44 3.77 -18.30 7.56
CA PHE A 44 4.95 -17.89 8.30
C PHE A 44 5.46 -16.56 7.78
N GLN A 45 5.52 -15.55 8.65
CA GLN A 45 6.03 -14.23 8.27
C GLN A 45 6.86 -13.58 9.37
N GLN A 46 7.76 -12.70 8.95
CA GLN A 46 8.59 -11.87 9.81
C GLN A 46 8.61 -10.46 9.24
N ILE A 47 8.31 -9.47 10.07
CA ILE A 47 8.34 -8.05 9.70
C ILE A 47 9.53 -7.44 10.41
N THR A 48 10.53 -6.97 9.66
CA THR A 48 11.76 -6.38 10.21
C THR A 48 11.64 -4.87 10.35
N ASN A 49 10.84 -4.25 9.48
CA ASN A 49 10.50 -2.83 9.53
C ASN A 49 9.04 -2.66 9.14
N ASP A 50 8.27 -1.91 9.93
CA ASP A 50 6.82 -1.80 9.83
C ASP A 50 6.33 -0.47 9.22
N GLY A 51 7.23 0.36 8.71
CA GLY A 51 6.91 1.71 8.20
C GLY A 51 6.92 2.80 9.28
N GLY A 52 6.89 2.43 10.56
CA GLY A 52 6.85 3.36 11.68
C GLY A 52 5.47 3.95 11.95
N ILE A 53 5.43 4.96 12.82
CA ILE A 53 4.19 5.46 13.43
C ILE A 53 3.21 6.17 12.47
N LYS A 54 3.62 6.47 11.24
CA LYS A 54 2.77 7.14 10.25
C LYS A 54 2.24 6.18 9.18
N SER A 55 2.65 4.91 9.22
CA SER A 55 2.33 3.95 8.17
C SER A 55 1.15 3.08 8.53
N HIS A 56 0.42 2.67 7.49
CA HIS A 56 -0.72 1.79 7.57
C HIS A 56 -0.44 0.57 6.72
N TYR A 57 0.27 -0.42 7.25
CA TYR A 57 0.66 -1.62 6.51
C TYR A 57 -0.11 -2.84 6.96
N TYR A 58 -0.55 -3.64 5.99
CA TYR A 58 -1.13 -4.96 6.23
C TYR A 58 -0.29 -6.04 5.54
N TRP A 59 0.26 -6.97 6.33
CA TRP A 59 0.92 -8.17 5.85
C TRP A 59 -0.03 -9.35 6.03
N ALA A 60 -0.76 -9.66 4.96
CA ALA A 60 -1.92 -10.54 5.00
C ALA A 60 -1.66 -11.85 4.25
N ASN A 61 -2.33 -12.91 4.70
CA ASN A 61 -2.41 -14.20 4.03
C ASN A 61 -3.87 -14.51 3.76
N GLN A 62 -4.24 -14.61 2.48
CA GLN A 62 -5.55 -15.06 2.06
C GLN A 62 -5.61 -16.58 1.98
N PHE A 63 -6.79 -17.13 2.25
CA PHE A 63 -7.11 -18.54 2.12
C PHE A 63 -8.50 -18.71 1.52
N TYR A 64 -8.76 -19.85 0.87
CA TYR A 64 -10.02 -20.12 0.19
C TYR A 64 -10.57 -21.51 0.50
N PHE A 65 -11.90 -21.61 0.61
CA PHE A 65 -12.62 -22.85 0.82
C PHE A 65 -13.11 -23.45 -0.50
N LYS A 66 -13.13 -24.78 -0.62
CA LYS A 66 -13.89 -25.45 -1.68
C LYS A 66 -15.37 -25.12 -1.53
N ALA A 67 -16.05 -24.80 -2.63
CA ALA A 67 -17.48 -24.47 -2.64
C ALA A 67 -17.86 -23.35 -1.62
N GLY A 68 -16.94 -22.42 -1.40
CA GLY A 68 -17.12 -21.28 -0.52
C GLY A 68 -16.23 -20.11 -0.92
N ASN A 69 -16.34 -19.01 -0.18
CA ASN A 69 -15.50 -17.85 -0.37
C ASN A 69 -14.15 -18.05 0.34
N GLY A 70 -13.39 -16.98 0.55
CA GLY A 70 -12.15 -17.01 1.31
C GLY A 70 -12.19 -16.23 2.61
N GLY A 71 -11.01 -15.94 3.11
CA GLY A 71 -10.77 -15.01 4.19
C GLY A 71 -9.30 -14.60 4.19
N TYR A 72 -8.92 -13.83 5.20
CA TYR A 72 -7.54 -13.45 5.43
C TYR A 72 -7.18 -13.50 6.91
N ILE A 73 -5.89 -13.73 7.18
CA ILE A 73 -5.27 -13.55 8.49
C ILE A 73 -3.95 -12.81 8.31
N GLY A 74 -3.62 -11.89 9.21
CA GLY A 74 -2.36 -11.16 9.09
C GLY A 74 -2.03 -10.25 10.26
N LEU A 75 -0.95 -9.50 10.08
CA LEU A 75 -0.44 -8.51 11.02
C LEU A 75 -0.62 -7.12 10.41
N GLN A 76 -1.08 -6.15 11.18
CA GLN A 76 -1.18 -4.76 10.75
C GLN A 76 -0.39 -3.81 11.64
N ASN A 77 0.16 -2.77 11.02
CA ASN A 77 0.46 -1.50 11.65
C ASN A 77 -0.67 -0.53 11.25
N LYS A 78 -1.42 -0.01 12.23
CA LYS A 78 -2.55 0.93 12.04
C LYS A 78 -2.16 2.38 12.41
N SER A 79 -0.87 2.73 12.26
CA SER A 79 -0.27 3.98 12.70
C SER A 79 -0.25 4.16 14.23
N ASN A 80 0.44 5.20 14.69
CA ASN A 80 0.61 5.57 16.11
C ASN A 80 1.10 4.44 17.02
N GLY A 81 1.83 3.46 16.45
CA GLY A 81 2.31 2.28 17.18
C GLY A 81 1.21 1.28 17.56
N VAL A 82 0.04 1.38 16.92
CA VAL A 82 -1.06 0.42 17.10
C VAL A 82 -0.84 -0.77 16.18
N HIS A 83 -0.54 -1.90 16.79
CA HIS A 83 -0.31 -3.17 16.14
C HIS A 83 -1.52 -4.08 16.33
N ILE A 84 -2.01 -4.68 15.24
CA ILE A 84 -3.22 -5.51 15.24
C ILE A 84 -2.90 -6.89 14.66
N PHE A 85 -3.50 -7.93 15.23
CA PHE A 85 -3.76 -9.17 14.51
C PHE A 85 -5.17 -9.10 13.94
N ASP A 86 -5.25 -9.32 12.63
CA ASP A 86 -6.49 -9.21 11.88
C ASP A 86 -6.87 -10.56 11.27
N TYR A 87 -8.17 -10.88 11.30
CA TYR A 87 -8.71 -12.13 10.81
C TYR A 87 -10.16 -11.96 10.35
N ALA A 88 -10.42 -12.26 9.09
CA ALA A 88 -11.77 -12.17 8.54
C ALA A 88 -12.11 -13.31 7.58
N ILE A 89 -13.40 -13.60 7.43
CA ILE A 89 -13.93 -14.53 6.44
C ILE A 89 -15.18 -13.91 5.79
N TRP A 90 -15.20 -13.90 4.46
CA TRP A 90 -16.37 -13.49 3.69
C TRP A 90 -17.47 -14.56 3.74
N ASP A 91 -18.73 -14.11 3.68
CA ASP A 91 -19.95 -14.94 3.70
C ASP A 91 -20.06 -15.87 4.91
N ALA A 92 -19.40 -15.52 6.01
CA ALA A 92 -19.55 -16.19 7.30
C ALA A 92 -20.94 -15.95 7.91
N LYS A 93 -21.46 -16.95 8.64
CA LYS A 93 -22.82 -16.94 9.23
C LYS A 93 -22.84 -16.58 10.71
N GLY A 94 -21.68 -16.44 11.36
CA GLY A 94 -21.57 -16.07 12.77
C GLY A 94 -20.15 -16.21 13.31
N TRP A 95 -19.98 -16.10 14.62
CA TRP A 95 -18.71 -16.25 15.33
C TRP A 95 -18.93 -16.65 16.79
N LYS A 96 -17.84 -17.08 17.45
CA LYS A 96 -17.82 -17.40 18.88
C LYS A 96 -16.98 -16.43 19.71
N SER A 97 -16.02 -15.72 19.11
CA SER A 97 -15.12 -14.81 19.84
C SER A 97 -15.70 -13.40 19.98
N SER A 98 -15.59 -12.79 21.16
CA SER A 98 -16.24 -11.51 21.48
C SER A 98 -15.69 -10.29 20.73
N ASN A 99 -14.47 -10.39 20.19
CA ASN A 99 -13.80 -9.33 19.42
C ASN A 99 -14.15 -9.36 17.93
N CYS A 100 -15.11 -10.20 17.52
CA CYS A 100 -15.57 -10.30 16.15
C CYS A 100 -16.88 -9.55 15.92
N SER A 101 -17.08 -9.07 14.70
CA SER A 101 -18.30 -8.41 14.24
C SER A 101 -18.50 -8.58 12.73
N TYR A 102 -19.71 -8.34 12.25
CA TYR A 102 -19.97 -8.28 10.80
C TYR A 102 -19.32 -7.06 10.14
N PHE A 103 -18.90 -7.20 8.89
CA PHE A 103 -18.54 -6.10 7.99
C PHE A 103 -19.31 -6.20 6.67
N ASN A 104 -19.58 -5.05 6.04
CA ASN A 104 -20.46 -4.95 4.86
C ASN A 104 -19.82 -4.25 3.64
N ASN A 105 -18.62 -3.68 3.78
CA ASN A 105 -18.08 -2.76 2.76
C ASN A 105 -17.48 -3.47 1.53
N GLU A 106 -17.23 -4.80 1.59
CA GLU A 106 -16.61 -5.59 0.51
C GLU A 106 -17.18 -7.03 0.46
N ASN A 107 -18.51 -7.13 0.35
CA ASN A 107 -19.33 -8.33 0.64
C ASN A 107 -19.53 -8.54 2.16
N SER A 108 -20.64 -9.19 2.54
CA SER A 108 -20.94 -9.48 3.94
C SER A 108 -19.99 -10.52 4.49
N GLY A 109 -19.35 -10.28 5.63
CA GLY A 109 -18.47 -11.25 6.27
C GLY A 109 -18.32 -10.99 7.75
N VAL A 110 -17.47 -11.79 8.40
CA VAL A 110 -17.13 -11.62 9.82
C VAL A 110 -15.65 -11.26 9.93
N HIS A 111 -15.37 -10.26 10.76
CA HIS A 111 -14.06 -9.69 11.00
C HIS A 111 -13.74 -9.71 12.49
N CYS A 112 -12.51 -10.05 12.85
CA CYS A 112 -12.02 -10.14 14.21
C CYS A 112 -10.68 -9.41 14.32
N GLU A 113 -10.60 -8.38 15.16
CA GLU A 113 -9.34 -7.66 15.43
C GLU A 113 -8.93 -7.82 16.89
N ILE A 114 -7.63 -7.94 17.12
CA ILE A 114 -7.05 -7.82 18.46
C ILE A 114 -5.85 -6.89 18.38
N ALA A 115 -5.87 -5.83 19.20
CA ALA A 115 -4.69 -5.02 19.42
C ALA A 115 -3.66 -5.80 20.23
N VAL A 116 -2.51 -6.07 19.62
CA VAL A 116 -1.40 -6.82 20.23
C VAL A 116 -0.12 -6.07 19.88
N PRO A 117 0.75 -5.75 20.85
CA PRO A 117 2.05 -5.13 20.58
C PRO A 117 3.02 -6.17 20.00
N TRP A 118 2.71 -6.67 18.79
CA TRP A 118 3.59 -7.58 18.09
C TRP A 118 4.91 -6.87 17.81
N LYS A 119 6.00 -7.61 17.93
CA LYS A 119 7.37 -7.09 17.84
C LYS A 119 7.93 -7.29 16.44
N MET A 120 8.53 -6.24 15.89
CA MET A 120 9.38 -6.35 14.70
C MET A 120 10.56 -7.29 14.96
N GLY A 121 11.03 -7.97 13.92
CA GLY A 121 12.10 -8.94 13.97
C GLY A 121 11.71 -10.31 14.51
N HIS A 122 10.52 -10.47 15.11
CA HIS A 122 10.02 -11.77 15.55
C HIS A 122 9.44 -12.58 14.39
N GLN A 123 9.52 -13.90 14.49
CA GLN A 123 8.88 -14.82 13.55
C GLN A 123 7.47 -15.18 14.03
N TYR A 124 6.48 -15.04 13.16
CA TYR A 124 5.09 -15.37 13.45
C TYR A 124 4.63 -16.54 12.60
N LYS A 125 3.87 -17.44 13.23
CA LYS A 125 3.09 -18.48 12.57
C LYS A 125 1.60 -18.13 12.67
N LEU A 126 0.90 -18.10 11.55
CA LEU A 126 -0.52 -17.81 11.48
C LEU A 126 -1.25 -19.07 11.02
N ASP A 127 -1.95 -19.72 11.95
CA ASP A 127 -2.70 -20.95 11.70
C ASP A 127 -4.17 -20.62 11.43
N VAL A 128 -4.70 -21.10 10.32
CA VAL A 128 -6.14 -21.12 10.00
C VAL A 128 -6.58 -22.57 9.98
N SER A 129 -7.44 -22.95 10.92
CA SER A 129 -7.87 -24.34 11.11
C SER A 129 -9.39 -24.46 11.04
N LYS A 130 -9.88 -25.46 10.32
CA LYS A 130 -11.30 -25.74 10.14
C LYS A 130 -11.67 -27.05 10.85
N ASN A 131 -12.67 -26.98 11.73
CA ASN A 131 -13.28 -28.14 12.38
C ASN A 131 -14.81 -28.06 12.24
N GLY A 132 -15.39 -28.92 11.41
CA GLY A 132 -16.78 -28.78 11.00
C GLY A 132 -17.00 -27.43 10.32
N ASN A 133 -17.93 -26.63 10.83
CA ASN A 133 -18.24 -25.28 10.34
C ASN A 133 -17.52 -24.16 11.11
N LEU A 134 -16.67 -24.49 12.08
CA LEU A 134 -15.89 -23.50 12.83
C LEU A 134 -14.49 -23.38 12.24
N VAL A 135 -14.08 -22.15 11.96
CA VAL A 135 -12.75 -21.81 11.46
C VAL A 135 -12.06 -20.92 12.48
N THR A 136 -10.90 -21.36 12.96
CA THR A 136 -10.14 -20.70 14.02
C THR A 136 -8.87 -20.11 13.44
N GLY A 137 -8.67 -18.81 13.65
CA GLY A 137 -7.43 -18.09 13.37
C GLY A 137 -6.58 -17.95 14.63
N VAL A 138 -5.32 -18.40 14.59
CA VAL A 138 -4.36 -18.29 15.69
C VAL A 138 -3.07 -17.69 15.18
N VAL A 139 -2.55 -16.67 15.87
CA VAL A 139 -1.21 -16.14 15.62
C VAL A 139 -0.30 -16.56 16.77
N THR A 140 0.81 -17.21 16.44
CA THR A 140 1.84 -17.63 17.38
C THR A 140 3.11 -16.85 17.11
N ASP A 141 3.59 -16.10 18.08
CA ASP A 141 4.96 -15.59 18.09
C ASP A 141 5.89 -16.78 18.40
N LEU A 142 6.64 -17.23 17.40
CA LEU A 142 7.56 -18.37 17.53
C LEU A 142 8.83 -18.00 18.31
N THR A 143 9.09 -16.71 18.51
CA THR A 143 10.30 -16.23 19.19
C THR A 143 10.12 -16.30 20.71
N ASP A 144 8.93 -15.97 21.22
CA ASP A 144 8.61 -16.09 22.65
C ASP A 144 7.61 -17.21 22.99
N ASN A 145 7.12 -17.95 21.98
CA ASN A 145 6.14 -19.04 22.07
C ASN A 145 4.75 -18.61 22.59
N THR A 146 4.37 -17.34 22.40
CA THR A 146 3.04 -16.86 22.77
C THR A 146 2.04 -17.10 21.65
N ALA A 147 0.96 -17.84 21.94
CA ALA A 147 -0.15 -18.06 21.03
C ALA A 147 -1.36 -17.20 21.39
N THR A 148 -1.93 -16.53 20.39
CA THR A 148 -3.13 -15.70 20.52
C THR A 148 -4.19 -16.20 19.53
N THR A 149 -5.34 -16.65 20.04
CA THR A 149 -6.52 -16.90 19.20
C THR A 149 -7.12 -15.55 18.79
N VAL A 150 -7.04 -15.24 17.50
CA VAL A 150 -7.58 -13.98 16.95
C VAL A 150 -9.11 -14.05 16.86
N GLY A 151 -9.64 -15.20 16.44
CA GLY A 151 -11.08 -15.38 16.29
C GLY A 151 -11.48 -16.81 15.95
N VAL A 152 -12.73 -17.15 16.29
CA VAL A 152 -13.41 -18.37 15.85
C VAL A 152 -14.66 -17.94 15.08
N ILE A 153 -14.63 -18.12 13.76
CA ILE A 153 -15.68 -17.72 12.84
C ILE A 153 -16.45 -18.95 12.38
N GLU A 154 -17.77 -18.83 12.30
CA GLU A 154 -18.67 -19.88 11.84
C GLU A 154 -19.05 -19.66 10.37
N VAL A 155 -18.70 -20.61 9.51
CA VAL A 155 -18.98 -20.56 8.06
C VAL A 155 -20.19 -21.42 7.68
N PRO A 156 -20.81 -21.22 6.50
CA PRO A 156 -21.83 -22.13 5.98
C PRO A 156 -21.33 -23.58 5.87
N ASP A 157 -22.23 -24.54 6.04
CA ASP A 157 -21.87 -25.97 6.01
C ASP A 157 -21.46 -26.43 4.59
N THR A 158 -21.77 -25.62 3.57
CA THR A 158 -21.33 -25.81 2.19
C THR A 158 -19.84 -25.49 1.98
N PHE A 159 -19.22 -24.72 2.88
CA PHE A 159 -17.79 -24.41 2.79
C PHE A 159 -17.00 -25.69 3.12
N GLY A 160 -16.36 -26.23 2.09
CA GLY A 160 -15.51 -27.41 2.17
C GLY A 160 -14.16 -27.13 2.83
N LYS A 161 -13.17 -27.95 2.48
CA LYS A 161 -11.79 -27.80 2.98
C LYS A 161 -11.09 -26.57 2.41
N LEU A 162 -10.03 -26.15 3.07
CA LEU A 162 -9.10 -25.14 2.56
C LEU A 162 -8.35 -25.73 1.37
N TYR A 163 -8.20 -25.00 0.26
CA TYR A 163 -7.57 -25.57 -0.94
C TYR A 163 -6.61 -24.63 -1.68
N ALA A 164 -6.72 -23.33 -1.43
CA ALA A 164 -5.88 -22.32 -2.06
C ALA A 164 -5.56 -21.22 -1.07
N SER A 165 -4.50 -20.48 -1.38
CA SER A 165 -4.05 -19.37 -0.55
C SER A 165 -3.16 -18.43 -1.37
N SER A 166 -2.99 -17.22 -0.87
CA SER A 166 -2.00 -16.25 -1.35
C SER A 166 -1.59 -15.35 -0.19
N GLY A 167 -0.56 -14.53 -0.37
CA GLY A 167 -0.21 -13.45 0.53
C GLY A 167 -0.26 -12.11 -0.20
N PHE A 168 -0.39 -11.03 0.55
CA PHE A 168 -0.20 -9.69 0.02
C PHE A 168 0.33 -8.73 1.08
N VAL A 169 0.98 -7.68 0.61
CA VAL A 169 1.34 -6.51 1.41
C VAL A 169 0.60 -5.32 0.82
N GLU A 170 -0.12 -4.60 1.66
CA GLU A 170 -0.87 -3.40 1.30
C GLU A 170 -0.47 -2.24 2.22
N GLU A 171 -0.37 -1.04 1.64
CA GLU A 171 -0.40 0.20 2.40
C GLU A 171 -1.79 0.82 2.24
N PHE A 172 -2.55 0.80 3.33
CA PHE A 172 -3.98 1.12 3.36
C PHE A 172 -4.28 2.53 3.88
N SER A 173 -3.31 3.45 3.84
CA SER A 173 -3.57 4.85 4.20
C SER A 173 -4.64 5.44 3.28
N GLN A 174 -5.74 5.90 3.86
CA GLN A 174 -6.91 6.40 3.14
C GLN A 174 -7.53 7.62 3.83
N GLY A 175 -8.35 8.36 3.08
CA GLY A 175 -9.05 9.54 3.59
C GLY A 175 -8.09 10.65 4.02
N ASN A 176 -8.11 10.98 5.32
CA ASN A 176 -7.24 12.04 5.88
C ASN A 176 -5.79 11.56 6.14
N GLU A 177 -5.55 10.25 6.15
CA GLU A 177 -4.22 9.66 6.38
C GLU A 177 -3.53 9.25 5.07
N GLN A 178 -4.25 9.38 3.95
CA GLN A 178 -3.78 9.03 2.62
C GLN A 178 -2.47 9.75 2.26
N LEU A 179 -1.56 9.03 1.59
CA LEU A 179 -0.19 9.50 1.32
C LEU A 179 -0.14 10.57 0.24
N SER A 180 0.72 11.59 0.36
CA SER A 180 0.91 12.53 -0.75
C SER A 180 1.58 11.90 -1.98
N SER A 181 2.29 10.78 -1.85
CA SER A 181 2.89 10.09 -2.99
C SER A 181 3.39 8.70 -2.62
N CYS A 182 3.64 7.85 -3.62
CA CYS A 182 4.32 6.57 -3.41
C CYS A 182 5.75 6.72 -2.84
N TYR A 183 6.40 7.87 -3.07
CA TYR A 183 7.80 8.13 -2.68
C TYR A 183 7.97 8.53 -1.20
N VAL A 184 6.87 8.67 -0.46
CA VAL A 184 6.85 8.95 0.99
C VAL A 184 6.25 7.80 1.78
N MET A 185 6.00 6.66 1.14
CA MET A 185 5.64 5.44 1.86
C MET A 185 6.71 5.16 2.93
N GLY A 186 6.25 4.83 4.14
CA GLY A 186 7.15 4.42 5.21
C GLY A 186 7.94 3.20 4.79
N ALA A 187 9.22 3.14 5.14
CA ALA A 187 10.04 2.02 4.74
C ALA A 187 9.55 0.74 5.44
N GLN A 188 9.31 -0.34 4.70
CA GLN A 188 8.98 -1.64 5.30
C GLN A 188 9.86 -2.74 4.75
N ASP A 189 10.08 -3.76 5.55
CA ASP A 189 10.80 -4.98 5.19
C ASP A 189 10.08 -6.18 5.79
N SER A 190 9.70 -7.13 4.94
CA SER A 190 9.01 -8.34 5.37
C SER A 190 9.48 -9.59 4.62
N ILE A 191 9.31 -10.73 5.29
CA ILE A 191 9.64 -12.05 4.79
C ILE A 191 8.40 -12.94 4.92
N PHE A 192 8.03 -13.62 3.83
CA PHE A 192 7.02 -14.66 3.77
C PHE A 192 7.70 -15.99 3.45
N ARG A 193 7.54 -16.99 4.31
CA ARG A 193 8.03 -18.36 4.04
C ARG A 193 6.89 -19.21 3.51
N ALA A 194 7.23 -20.28 2.81
CA ALA A 194 6.22 -21.13 2.20
C ALA A 194 5.22 -21.64 3.25
N PRO A 195 3.91 -21.56 2.98
CA PRO A 195 2.92 -22.07 3.90
C PRO A 195 2.89 -23.59 3.88
N LEU A 196 2.36 -24.15 4.97
CA LEU A 196 2.13 -25.58 5.14
C LEU A 196 0.63 -25.88 5.19
N GLY A 197 0.21 -26.89 4.43
CA GLY A 197 -1.10 -27.53 4.52
C GLY A 197 -1.03 -28.74 5.44
N ASP A 198 -1.93 -28.81 6.43
CA ASP A 198 -1.99 -29.85 7.46
C ASP A 198 -0.62 -30.16 8.10
N ASP A 199 0.19 -29.11 8.30
CA ASP A 199 1.54 -29.14 8.88
C ASP A 199 2.55 -30.04 8.14
N LYS A 200 2.27 -30.42 6.88
CA LYS A 200 3.09 -31.40 6.13
C LYS A 200 3.36 -31.00 4.69
N THR A 201 2.32 -30.60 3.97
CA THR A 201 2.42 -30.29 2.54
C THR A 201 2.91 -28.86 2.40
N GLU A 202 4.06 -28.64 1.79
CA GLU A 202 4.57 -27.28 1.54
C GLU A 202 4.07 -26.76 0.18
N ALA A 203 3.65 -25.49 0.12
CA ALA A 203 3.40 -24.83 -1.15
C ALA A 203 4.69 -24.28 -1.76
N LYS A 204 4.77 -24.25 -3.09
CA LYS A 204 5.75 -23.36 -3.75
C LYS A 204 5.25 -21.92 -3.68
N GLN A 205 6.16 -20.97 -3.72
CA GLN A 205 5.78 -19.56 -3.77
C GLN A 205 6.55 -18.72 -4.78
N SER A 206 5.88 -17.70 -5.29
CA SER A 206 6.45 -16.64 -6.13
C SER A 206 5.89 -15.29 -5.70
N THR A 207 6.54 -14.19 -6.11
CA THR A 207 6.11 -12.85 -5.75
C THR A 207 6.20 -11.90 -6.93
N SER A 208 5.36 -10.88 -6.91
CA SER A 208 5.36 -9.76 -7.85
C SER A 208 4.88 -8.49 -7.17
N THR A 209 5.35 -7.34 -7.68
CA THR A 209 4.83 -6.02 -7.30
C THR A 209 3.65 -5.66 -8.18
N TYR A 210 2.63 -4.99 -7.63
CA TYR A 210 1.44 -4.54 -8.35
C TYR A 210 0.86 -3.26 -7.73
N GLY A 211 -0.29 -2.83 -8.24
CA GLY A 211 -0.99 -1.65 -7.74
C GLY A 211 -0.39 -0.33 -8.20
N ASN A 212 -0.79 0.74 -7.54
CA ASN A 212 -0.47 2.11 -7.95
C ASN A 212 0.98 2.49 -7.64
N CYS A 213 1.55 1.90 -6.59
CA CYS A 213 2.90 2.19 -6.12
C CYS A 213 3.85 1.02 -6.41
N ASN A 214 4.19 0.80 -7.68
CA ASN A 214 4.99 -0.36 -8.13
C ASN A 214 6.34 0.02 -8.77
N ASP A 215 6.85 1.23 -8.54
CA ASP A 215 8.17 1.66 -9.04
C ASP A 215 9.27 0.74 -8.46
N PRO A 216 10.11 0.08 -9.28
CA PRO A 216 11.17 -0.84 -8.81
C PRO A 216 12.24 -0.20 -7.91
N SER A 217 12.36 1.13 -7.92
CA SER A 217 13.23 1.86 -6.99
C SER A 217 12.61 2.02 -5.60
N VAL A 218 11.28 1.98 -5.51
CA VAL A 218 10.50 2.10 -4.27
C VAL A 218 10.17 0.71 -3.73
N VAL A 219 9.65 -0.18 -4.57
CA VAL A 219 9.14 -1.49 -4.17
C VAL A 219 9.96 -2.58 -4.83
N GLN A 220 10.46 -3.50 -4.02
CA GLN A 220 11.25 -4.63 -4.46
C GLN A 220 10.69 -5.90 -3.83
N ALA A 221 10.50 -6.93 -4.63
CA ALA A 221 10.01 -8.23 -4.18
C ALA A 221 10.80 -9.32 -4.90
N SER A 222 11.23 -10.33 -4.16
CA SER A 222 11.98 -11.47 -4.71
C SER A 222 11.72 -12.72 -3.90
N CYS A 223 11.74 -13.89 -4.55
CA CYS A 223 11.71 -15.17 -3.86
C CYS A 223 12.96 -15.98 -4.18
N THR A 224 13.56 -16.60 -3.16
CA THR A 224 14.66 -17.55 -3.29
C THR A 224 14.40 -18.68 -2.31
N ASP A 225 14.52 -19.94 -2.76
CA ASP A 225 14.33 -21.14 -1.94
C ASP A 225 13.05 -21.12 -1.09
N ASN A 226 11.90 -20.80 -1.71
CA ASN A 226 10.62 -20.70 -1.01
C ASN A 226 10.66 -19.74 0.19
N ILE A 227 11.43 -18.66 0.09
CA ILE A 227 11.41 -17.51 0.98
C ILE A 227 11.23 -16.27 0.11
N CYS A 228 10.10 -15.58 0.25
CA CYS A 228 9.82 -14.34 -0.44
C CYS A 228 10.11 -13.16 0.48
N THR A 229 10.93 -12.24 0.00
CA THR A 229 11.32 -11.01 0.70
C THR A 229 10.79 -9.81 -0.04
N ASN A 230 10.22 -8.87 0.69
CA ASN A 230 9.61 -7.67 0.13
C ASN A 230 10.09 -6.44 0.89
N THR A 231 10.54 -5.43 0.15
CA THR A 231 11.04 -4.17 0.68
C THR A 231 10.30 -3.01 0.02
N ILE A 232 9.86 -2.07 0.84
CA ILE A 232 9.41 -0.75 0.40
C ILE A 232 10.40 0.26 0.95
N LYS A 233 10.97 1.07 0.07
CA LYS A 233 11.93 2.12 0.43
C LYS A 233 11.20 3.45 0.53
N ASN A 234 11.46 4.16 1.62
CA ASN A 234 11.17 5.58 1.69
C ASN A 234 12.28 6.32 0.93
N LEU A 235 11.96 6.91 -0.22
CA LEU A 235 12.93 7.67 -1.01
C LEU A 235 13.04 9.14 -0.55
N GLY A 236 12.35 9.53 0.52
CA GLY A 236 12.44 10.88 1.08
C GLY A 236 12.03 11.95 0.07
N ALA A 237 10.94 11.70 -0.67
CA ALA A 237 10.49 12.59 -1.75
C ALA A 237 11.55 12.80 -2.87
N ILE A 238 12.45 11.83 -3.07
CA ILE A 238 13.34 11.78 -4.22
C ILE A 238 12.72 10.89 -5.30
N ALA A 239 12.58 11.42 -6.51
CA ALA A 239 12.10 10.61 -7.63
C ALA A 239 13.11 9.52 -8.01
N SER A 240 12.58 8.35 -8.35
CA SER A 240 13.31 7.24 -8.96
C SER A 240 14.19 7.72 -10.13
N PRO A 241 15.39 7.16 -10.34
CA PRO A 241 16.21 7.46 -11.53
C PRO A 241 15.46 7.19 -12.85
N ASN A 242 14.49 6.28 -12.84
CA ASN A 242 13.70 5.90 -14.01
C ASN A 242 12.43 6.74 -14.17
N ALA A 243 12.19 7.73 -13.31
CA ALA A 243 11.04 8.61 -13.43
C ALA A 243 11.06 9.33 -14.80
N PRO A 244 9.93 9.40 -15.52
CA PRO A 244 9.83 10.08 -16.81
C PRO A 244 10.37 11.51 -16.73
N GLU A 245 11.29 11.86 -17.63
CA GLU A 245 11.96 13.17 -17.59
C GLU A 245 11.32 14.18 -18.53
N VAL A 246 11.28 15.45 -18.09
CA VAL A 246 11.02 16.60 -18.94
C VAL A 246 12.35 17.15 -19.43
N SER A 247 12.59 17.09 -20.73
CA SER A 247 13.82 17.59 -21.34
C SER A 247 13.99 19.09 -21.13
N ILE A 248 15.19 19.50 -20.72
CA ILE A 248 15.58 20.90 -20.61
C ILE A 248 16.37 21.28 -21.86
N VAL A 249 15.98 22.38 -22.51
CA VAL A 249 16.79 23.00 -23.56
C VAL A 249 17.76 23.97 -22.89
N ASN A 250 19.06 23.78 -23.12
CA ASN A 250 20.08 24.56 -22.43
C ASN A 250 19.90 26.07 -22.63
N ALA A 251 20.04 26.82 -21.54
CA ALA A 251 19.88 28.27 -21.45
C ALA A 251 18.51 28.80 -21.92
N SER A 252 17.50 27.94 -22.02
CA SER A 252 16.12 28.31 -22.34
C SER A 252 15.22 28.03 -21.15
N ASP A 253 14.22 28.87 -20.94
CA ASP A 253 13.24 28.67 -19.87
C ASP A 253 12.38 27.43 -20.14
N LEU A 254 12.04 26.69 -19.08
CA LEU A 254 11.15 25.54 -19.16
C LEU A 254 9.71 25.98 -18.93
N ALA A 255 8.90 25.94 -20.00
CA ALA A 255 7.52 26.38 -19.99
C ALA A 255 6.56 25.40 -19.29
N ALA A 256 5.54 25.96 -18.64
CA ALA A 256 4.46 25.23 -17.99
C ALA A 256 3.74 24.23 -18.91
N ALA A 257 3.52 24.59 -20.18
CA ALA A 257 2.85 23.73 -21.15
C ALA A 257 3.63 22.42 -21.42
N THR A 258 4.96 22.50 -21.44
CA THR A 258 5.83 21.32 -21.62
C THR A 258 5.68 20.35 -20.45
N ILE A 259 5.70 20.87 -19.23
CA ILE A 259 5.53 20.06 -18.01
C ILE A 259 4.10 19.47 -17.97
N SER A 260 3.08 20.27 -18.28
CA SER A 260 1.68 19.83 -18.32
C SER A 260 1.49 18.67 -19.30
N SER A 261 2.02 18.78 -20.52
CA SER A 261 1.90 17.74 -21.54
C SER A 261 2.61 16.45 -21.15
N ALA A 262 3.74 16.54 -20.43
CA ALA A 262 4.41 15.35 -19.90
C ALA A 262 3.55 14.65 -18.83
N LEU A 263 2.92 15.43 -17.94
CA LEU A 263 2.05 14.93 -16.86
C LEU A 263 0.70 14.36 -17.33
N GLU A 264 0.28 14.56 -18.58
CA GLU A 264 -0.91 13.92 -19.14
C GLU A 264 -0.78 12.39 -19.19
N LYS A 265 0.46 11.88 -19.27
CA LYS A 265 0.75 10.45 -19.50
C LYS A 265 1.12 9.70 -18.23
N VAL A 266 1.56 10.41 -17.20
CA VAL A 266 2.19 9.84 -16.01
C VAL A 266 1.86 10.67 -14.77
N ASP A 267 1.99 10.09 -13.58
CA ASP A 267 1.66 10.78 -12.32
C ASP A 267 2.82 11.55 -11.72
N LEU A 268 4.04 11.28 -12.17
CA LEU A 268 5.26 11.99 -11.79
C LEU A 268 6.10 12.28 -13.03
N VAL A 269 6.65 13.50 -13.09
CA VAL A 269 7.79 13.81 -13.96
C VAL A 269 8.98 14.31 -13.16
N ALA A 270 10.18 14.02 -13.66
CA ALA A 270 11.43 14.54 -13.14
C ALA A 270 11.99 15.64 -14.06
N ILE A 271 12.45 16.73 -13.46
CA ILE A 271 13.19 17.81 -14.12
C ILE A 271 14.58 17.77 -13.52
N ARG A 272 15.57 17.31 -14.30
CA ARG A 272 16.96 17.17 -13.83
C ARG A 272 17.85 18.19 -14.54
N SER A 273 18.26 19.21 -13.81
CA SER A 273 19.12 20.28 -14.29
C SER A 273 20.59 19.94 -14.04
N GLN A 274 21.44 20.13 -15.04
CA GLN A 274 22.89 19.94 -14.96
C GLN A 274 23.61 20.90 -15.92
N ASP A 275 24.94 21.01 -15.81
CA ASP A 275 25.71 21.82 -16.74
C ASP A 275 25.51 21.32 -18.18
N GLY A 276 25.15 22.24 -19.09
CA GLY A 276 24.79 21.93 -20.48
C GLY A 276 23.33 21.49 -20.71
N SER A 277 22.54 21.38 -19.64
CA SER A 277 21.09 21.10 -19.67
C SER A 277 20.42 21.85 -18.52
N TRP A 278 20.46 23.18 -18.60
CA TRP A 278 20.01 24.09 -17.54
C TRP A 278 19.00 25.11 -18.08
N ALA A 279 18.00 25.45 -17.26
CA ALA A 279 17.02 26.50 -17.53
C ALA A 279 17.07 27.57 -16.43
N SER A 280 17.05 28.85 -16.81
CA SER A 280 17.08 29.94 -15.83
C SER A 280 15.78 30.05 -15.04
N ASN A 281 14.65 29.81 -15.70
CA ASN A 281 13.34 29.74 -15.09
C ASN A 281 12.64 28.42 -15.43
N ILE A 282 11.95 27.85 -14.44
CA ILE A 282 11.01 26.74 -14.62
C ILE A 282 9.63 27.24 -14.20
N TYR A 283 8.66 27.19 -15.11
CA TYR A 283 7.30 27.64 -14.83
C TYR A 283 6.40 26.44 -14.57
N PHE A 284 5.85 26.33 -13.37
CA PHE A 284 4.92 25.25 -13.05
C PHE A 284 3.55 25.49 -13.69
N PRO A 285 2.89 24.45 -14.21
CA PRO A 285 1.54 24.56 -14.74
C PRO A 285 0.51 24.83 -13.63
N GLN A 286 -0.70 25.23 -14.04
CA GLN A 286 -1.78 25.44 -13.08
C GLN A 286 -2.16 24.11 -12.40
N PRO A 287 -2.38 24.12 -11.07
CA PRO A 287 -2.56 22.90 -10.30
C PRO A 287 -3.93 22.24 -10.51
N ASP A 288 -4.95 22.98 -10.92
CA ASP A 288 -6.36 22.56 -11.01
C ASP A 288 -6.58 21.36 -11.95
N ALA A 289 -6.03 21.42 -13.16
CA ALA A 289 -6.10 20.35 -14.15
C ALA A 289 -5.13 19.20 -13.86
N LEU A 290 -4.15 19.43 -12.98
CA LEU A 290 -3.07 18.49 -12.66
C LEU A 290 -3.15 18.01 -11.22
N LYS A 291 -4.37 17.96 -10.67
CA LYS A 291 -4.63 17.43 -9.33
C LYS A 291 -3.87 16.11 -9.14
N TRP A 292 -3.00 16.07 -8.14
CA TRP A 292 -2.26 14.89 -7.66
C TRP A 292 -1.13 14.39 -8.54
N LYS A 293 -0.87 15.11 -9.62
CA LYS A 293 0.38 14.99 -10.35
C LYS A 293 1.51 15.55 -9.49
N SER A 294 2.69 14.95 -9.66
CA SER A 294 3.90 15.32 -8.95
C SER A 294 4.98 15.81 -9.90
N ILE A 295 5.77 16.79 -9.45
CA ILE A 295 6.94 17.30 -10.17
C ILE A 295 8.12 17.20 -9.23
N PHE A 296 9.12 16.43 -9.62
CA PHE A 296 10.42 16.39 -8.94
C PHE A 296 11.41 17.26 -9.69
N VAL A 297 12.12 18.13 -8.99
CA VAL A 297 13.19 18.96 -9.52
C VAL A 297 14.48 18.60 -8.81
N SER A 298 15.50 18.17 -9.55
CA SER A 298 16.86 17.97 -9.04
C SER A 298 17.82 18.90 -9.78
N HIS A 299 18.67 19.60 -9.04
CA HIS A 299 19.51 20.65 -9.60
C HIS A 299 20.99 20.40 -9.31
N GLN A 300 21.76 20.16 -10.37
CA GLN A 300 23.20 19.91 -10.33
C GLN A 300 24.01 20.94 -11.14
N ALA A 301 23.34 21.85 -11.85
CA ALA A 301 23.98 22.90 -12.63
C ALA A 301 24.67 23.94 -11.73
N GLY A 302 25.71 24.58 -12.27
CA GLY A 302 26.46 25.63 -11.57
C GLY A 302 25.66 26.91 -11.31
N TYR A 303 24.76 27.29 -12.21
CA TYR A 303 23.86 28.45 -12.03
C TYR A 303 22.56 28.02 -11.35
N SER A 304 22.02 28.85 -10.46
CA SER A 304 20.71 28.59 -9.83
C SER A 304 19.56 28.74 -10.84
N THR A 305 18.40 28.20 -10.48
CA THR A 305 17.17 28.26 -11.27
C THR A 305 16.04 28.83 -10.42
N SER A 306 15.23 29.70 -11.03
CA SER A 306 14.00 30.22 -10.42
C SER A 306 12.81 29.34 -10.79
N ILE A 307 12.19 28.71 -9.80
CA ILE A 307 10.96 27.93 -9.97
C ILE A 307 9.77 28.85 -9.69
N HIS A 308 8.99 29.15 -10.72
CA HIS A 308 7.76 29.94 -10.63
C HIS A 308 6.60 29.02 -10.33
N VAL A 309 6.10 29.05 -9.08
CA VAL A 309 5.10 28.11 -8.56
C VAL A 309 4.15 28.82 -7.59
N ASN A 310 2.85 28.53 -7.71
CA ASN A 310 1.78 29.14 -6.88
C ASN A 310 1.79 30.69 -6.86
N GLY A 311 2.22 31.32 -7.96
CA GLY A 311 2.34 32.78 -8.05
C GLY A 311 3.55 33.37 -7.30
N GLY A 312 4.39 32.53 -6.69
CA GLY A 312 5.67 32.91 -6.08
C GLY A 312 6.86 32.36 -6.86
N VAL A 313 8.06 32.69 -6.37
CA VAL A 313 9.33 32.19 -6.91
C VAL A 313 10.11 31.49 -5.81
N THR A 314 10.52 30.26 -6.06
CA THR A 314 11.42 29.48 -5.21
C THR A 314 12.73 29.28 -5.96
N GLU A 315 13.85 29.73 -5.38
CA GLU A 315 15.16 29.48 -5.97
C GLU A 315 15.66 28.08 -5.61
N ILE A 316 16.27 27.38 -6.58
CA ILE A 316 16.96 26.11 -6.38
C ILE A 316 18.40 26.20 -6.89
N SER A 317 19.33 25.69 -6.10
CA SER A 317 20.79 25.76 -6.30
C SER A 317 21.43 24.38 -6.36
N LYS A 318 22.71 24.33 -6.72
CA LYS A 318 23.45 23.08 -6.93
C LYS A 318 23.38 22.15 -5.72
N GLY A 319 23.07 20.88 -5.97
CA GLY A 319 22.92 19.84 -4.97
C GLY A 319 21.52 19.75 -4.35
N GLN A 320 20.64 20.71 -4.60
CA GLN A 320 19.29 20.72 -4.05
C GLN A 320 18.31 19.93 -4.92
N HIS A 321 17.24 19.46 -4.27
CA HIS A 321 16.09 18.87 -4.91
C HIS A 321 14.81 19.28 -4.19
N LEU A 322 13.71 19.29 -4.92
CA LEU A 322 12.38 19.58 -4.41
C LEU A 322 11.39 18.64 -5.09
N MET A 323 10.40 18.16 -4.34
CA MET A 323 9.27 17.45 -4.90
C MET A 323 8.00 18.19 -4.55
N TYR A 324 7.14 18.37 -5.54
CA TYR A 324 5.84 18.99 -5.36
C TYR A 324 4.75 18.01 -5.79
N MET A 325 3.61 18.07 -5.13
CA MET A 325 2.36 17.47 -5.57
C MET A 325 1.29 18.56 -5.69
N SER A 326 0.55 18.57 -6.79
CA SER A 326 -0.63 19.43 -6.89
C SER A 326 -1.77 18.87 -6.04
N ASN A 327 -2.45 19.71 -5.26
CA ASN A 327 -3.71 19.34 -4.60
C ASN A 327 -4.95 19.86 -5.35
N GLY A 328 -4.78 20.45 -6.54
CA GLY A 328 -5.83 21.10 -7.33
C GLY A 328 -6.04 22.58 -7.08
N SER A 329 -5.48 23.10 -6.00
CA SER A 329 -5.48 24.53 -5.70
C SER A 329 -4.07 25.11 -5.71
N ARG A 330 -3.08 24.31 -5.36
CA ARG A 330 -1.66 24.68 -5.30
C ARG A 330 -0.77 23.45 -5.43
N TRP A 331 0.48 23.68 -5.80
CA TRP A 331 1.58 22.73 -5.66
C TRP A 331 2.10 22.77 -4.21
N GLN A 332 1.98 21.66 -3.50
CA GLN A 332 2.48 21.49 -2.13
C GLN A 332 3.84 20.80 -2.18
N VAL A 333 4.82 21.32 -1.44
CA VAL A 333 6.10 20.63 -1.24
C VAL A 333 5.83 19.32 -0.50
N ILE A 334 6.43 18.24 -0.97
CA ILE A 334 6.45 16.96 -0.28
C ILE A 334 7.71 16.93 0.56
N ASP A 335 7.55 17.03 1.88
CA ASP A 335 8.68 16.92 2.79
C ASP A 335 9.09 15.45 2.95
N PRO A 336 10.40 15.13 2.95
CA PRO A 336 10.88 13.84 3.46
C PRO A 336 10.54 13.76 4.94
N SER A 337 9.48 13.03 5.27
CA SER A 337 9.03 12.83 6.66
C SER A 337 9.99 12.00 7.49
#